data_AF-A0A0G1MQV2-F1
#
_entry.id   AF-A0A0G1MQV2-F1
#
_cell.length_a   1.000
_cell.length_b   1.000
_cell.length_c   1.000
_cell.angle_alpha   90.00
_cell.angle_beta   90.00
_cell.angle_gamma   90.00
#
_symmetry.space_group_name_H-M   'P 1'
#
loop_
_entity.id
_entity.type
_entity.pdbx_description
1 polymer ?
#
loop_
_entity_poly.entity_id
_entity_poly.type
_entity_poly.pdbx_seq_one_letter_code
_entity_poly.pdbx_strand_id
1 'polypeptide(L)'
;ASMASVALNIVSALFLIQVFASSNAFSQFFVSFLRLGGIEDVRILALPLAFVVAGVFQLGLLSLLLARKIRDMFEKEFLVSLAKTALAAFTAGIVTYGVLYLYGNPFPLETYLRVLTQFLLAGFAGALTFIAAAFALKSPEVFALWSKTRSLLSRSR
;
A
#
# COMPACT_ATOMS: atom_id res chain seq x y z
N ALA A 1 3.92 20.64 -12.55
CA ALA A 1 3.82 19.50 -11.61
C ALA A 1 4.52 18.26 -12.18
N SER A 2 4.14 17.80 -13.37
CA SER A 2 4.73 16.62 -14.04
C SER A 2 6.25 16.70 -14.23
N MET A 3 6.80 17.79 -14.78
CA MET A 3 8.26 17.94 -14.95
C MET A 3 9.03 17.97 -13.62
N ALA A 4 8.46 18.59 -12.59
CA ALA A 4 9.05 18.62 -11.25
C ALA A 4 9.06 17.22 -10.61
N SER A 5 8.00 16.43 -10.80
CA SER A 5 7.95 15.05 -10.33
C SER A 5 8.95 14.14 -11.04
N VAL A 6 9.17 14.34 -12.35
CA VAL A 6 10.16 13.58 -13.13
C VAL A 6 11.57 13.93 -12.67
N ALA A 7 11.88 15.22 -12.50
CA ALA A 7 13.17 15.63 -11.95
C ALA A 7 13.39 15.08 -10.53
N LEU A 8 12.36 15.15 -9.68
CA LEU A 8 12.43 14.62 -8.32
C LEU A 8 12.57 13.09 -8.29
N ASN A 9 11.96 12.36 -9.23
CA ASN A 9 12.15 10.93 -9.38
C ASN A 9 13.61 10.59 -9.72
N ILE A 10 14.20 11.27 -10.71
CA ILE A 10 15.59 11.05 -11.11
C ILE A 10 16.54 11.37 -9.95
N VAL A 11 16.36 12.52 -9.30
CA VAL A 11 17.17 12.93 -8.14
C VAL A 11 17.02 11.94 -6.98
N SER A 12 15.79 11.52 -6.68
CA SER A 12 15.52 10.54 -5.62
C SER A 12 16.13 9.18 -5.93
N ALA A 13 16.11 8.74 -7.19
CA ALA A 13 16.72 7.49 -7.62
C ALA A 13 18.23 7.53 -7.40
N LEU A 14 18.91 8.58 -7.86
CA LEU A 14 20.36 8.75 -7.67
C LEU A 14 20.74 8.81 -6.19
N PHE A 15 19.98 9.56 -5.39
CA PHE A 15 20.18 9.64 -3.94
C PHE A 15 19.99 8.28 -3.26
N LEU A 16 18.90 7.57 -3.57
CA LEU A 16 18.62 6.26 -2.97
C LEU A 16 19.65 5.21 -3.37
N ILE A 17 20.15 5.22 -4.62
CA ILE A 17 21.25 4.32 -5.04
C ILE A 17 22.45 4.51 -4.11
N GLN A 18 22.82 5.75 -3.79
CA GLN A 18 23.93 6.04 -2.87
C GLN A 18 23.63 5.56 -1.45
N VAL A 19 22.40 5.78 -0.95
CA VAL A 19 21.99 5.32 0.39
C VAL A 19 22.04 3.79 0.49
N PHE A 20 21.59 3.07 -0.54
CA PHE A 20 21.66 1.61 -0.59
C PHE A 20 23.09 1.09 -0.76
N ALA A 21 23.98 1.86 -1.39
CA ALA A 21 25.40 1.51 -1.56
C ALA A 21 26.19 1.51 -0.24
N SER A 22 25.84 2.36 0.72
CA SER A 22 26.59 2.53 1.98
C SER A 22 26.33 1.47 3.06
N SER A 23 25.51 0.43 2.80
CA SER A 23 25.15 -0.62 3.78
C SER A 23 24.64 -0.12 5.15
N ASN A 24 24.04 1.08 5.16
CA ASN A 24 23.53 1.73 6.38
C ASN A 24 22.32 0.98 6.98
N ALA A 25 21.92 1.36 8.20
CA ALA A 25 20.73 0.82 8.87
C ALA A 25 19.46 0.85 8.01
N PHE A 26 19.29 1.87 7.17
CA PHE A 26 18.19 1.97 6.21
C PHE A 26 18.22 0.82 5.18
N SER A 27 19.39 0.55 4.59
CA SER A 27 19.55 -0.56 3.63
C SER A 27 19.27 -1.91 4.32
N GLN A 28 19.83 -2.12 5.51
CA GLN A 28 19.63 -3.34 6.29
C GLN A 28 18.18 -3.56 6.70
N PHE A 29 17.43 -2.49 7.02
CA PHE A 29 16.00 -2.55 7.26
C PHE A 29 15.27 -3.12 6.04
N PHE A 30 15.51 -2.60 4.84
CA PHE A 30 14.87 -3.10 3.62
C PHE A 30 15.29 -4.53 3.29
N VAL A 31 16.58 -4.88 3.43
CA VAL A 31 17.07 -6.25 3.20
C VAL A 31 16.38 -7.25 4.13
N SER A 32 16.28 -6.90 5.41
CA SER A 32 15.67 -7.78 6.42
C SER A 32 14.14 -7.84 6.26
N PHE A 33 13.50 -6.68 6.07
CA PHE A 33 12.05 -6.55 5.97
C PHE A 33 11.49 -7.20 4.70
N LEU A 34 12.14 -7.00 3.56
CA LEU A 34 11.76 -7.60 2.28
C LEU A 34 12.39 -8.98 2.05
N ARG A 35 13.15 -9.51 3.03
CA ARG A 35 13.84 -10.81 2.97
C ARG A 35 14.66 -11.00 1.69
N LEU A 36 15.48 -10.01 1.36
CA LEU A 36 16.29 -9.98 0.13
C LEU A 36 17.62 -10.72 0.26
N GLY A 37 17.72 -11.66 1.21
CA GLY A 37 18.91 -12.48 1.40
C GLY A 37 19.18 -13.29 0.13
N GLY A 38 20.29 -12.99 -0.54
CA GLY A 38 20.70 -13.66 -1.79
C GLY A 38 20.59 -12.81 -3.06
N ILE A 39 20.12 -11.56 -2.98
CA ILE A 39 20.18 -10.63 -4.13
C ILE A 39 21.56 -9.97 -4.18
N GLU A 40 22.23 -10.07 -5.33
CA GLU A 40 23.58 -9.51 -5.54
C GLU A 40 23.62 -7.98 -5.41
N ASP A 41 22.58 -7.28 -5.86
CA ASP A 41 22.50 -5.82 -5.77
C ASP A 41 21.14 -5.31 -5.28
N VAL A 42 21.11 -4.90 -4.02
CA VAL A 42 19.93 -4.31 -3.36
C VAL A 42 19.62 -2.90 -3.90
N ARG A 43 20.56 -2.25 -4.59
CA ARG A 43 20.37 -0.89 -5.14
C ARG A 43 19.26 -0.84 -6.19
N ILE A 44 18.87 -1.98 -6.77
CA ILE A 44 17.75 -2.08 -7.70
C ILE A 44 16.44 -1.58 -7.05
N LEU A 45 16.30 -1.67 -5.72
CA LEU A 45 15.15 -1.12 -4.99
C LEU A 45 15.05 0.41 -5.01
N ALA A 46 16.15 1.11 -5.30
CA ALA A 46 16.17 2.57 -5.31
C ALA A 46 15.20 3.15 -6.34
N LEU A 47 15.06 2.50 -7.49
CA LEU A 47 14.13 2.89 -8.57
C LEU A 47 12.66 2.86 -8.14
N PRO A 48 12.08 1.72 -7.71
CA PRO A 48 10.68 1.68 -7.28
C PRO A 48 10.42 2.59 -6.07
N LEU A 49 11.38 2.72 -5.15
CA LEU A 49 11.25 3.66 -4.03
C LEU A 49 11.25 5.13 -4.49
N ALA A 50 12.08 5.49 -5.48
CA ALA A 50 12.05 6.83 -6.07
C ALA A 50 10.71 7.13 -6.76
N PHE A 51 10.07 6.13 -7.37
CA PHE A 51 8.70 6.27 -7.91
C PHE A 51 7.68 6.56 -6.81
N VAL A 52 7.76 5.85 -5.68
CA VAL A 52 6.88 6.10 -4.53
C VAL A 52 7.09 7.52 -3.99
N VAL A 53 8.34 7.94 -3.79
CA VAL A 53 8.66 9.30 -3.29
C VAL A 53 8.16 10.38 -4.25
N ALA A 54 8.42 10.23 -5.55
CA ALA A 54 7.94 11.17 -6.56
C ALA A 54 6.41 11.21 -6.66
N GLY A 55 5.76 10.04 -6.56
CA GLY A 55 4.30 9.92 -6.55
C GLY A 55 3.68 10.62 -5.34
N VAL A 56 4.21 10.40 -4.13
CA VAL A 56 3.73 11.07 -2.91
C VAL A 56 3.92 12.59 -3.01
N PHE A 57 5.07 13.05 -3.50
CA PHE A 57 5.32 14.47 -3.72
C PHE A 57 4.32 15.08 -4.72
N GLN A 58 4.08 14.38 -5.84
CA GLN A 58 3.14 14.81 -6.86
C GLN A 58 1.70 14.86 -6.32
N LEU A 59 1.28 13.86 -5.55
CA LEU A 59 -0.01 13.84 -4.86
C LEU A 59 -0.15 15.02 -3.90
N GLY A 60 0.90 15.32 -3.11
CA GLY A 60 0.92 16.45 -2.18
C GLY A 60 0.81 17.82 -2.87
N LEU A 61 1.53 18.01 -3.99
CA LEU A 61 1.40 19.22 -4.80
C LEU A 61 -0.01 19.38 -5.37
N LEU A 62 -0.56 18.29 -5.93
CA LEU A 62 -1.90 18.30 -6.50
C LEU A 62 -2.95 18.61 -5.42
N SER A 63 -2.82 18.00 -4.24
CA SER A 63 -3.74 18.23 -3.13
C SER A 63 -3.65 19.66 -2.59
N LEU A 64 -2.45 20.25 -2.54
CA LEU A 64 -2.27 21.65 -2.15
C LEU A 64 -2.92 22.61 -3.16
N LEU A 65 -2.71 22.39 -4.46
CA LEU A 65 -3.32 23.20 -5.52
C LEU A 65 -4.85 23.04 -5.52
N LEU A 66 -5.34 21.83 -5.26
CA LEU A 66 -6.77 21.54 -5.22
C LEU A 66 -7.44 22.17 -3.99
N ALA A 67 -6.79 22.15 -2.83
CA ALA A 67 -7.26 22.83 -1.62
C ALA A 67 -7.33 24.35 -1.77
N ARG A 68 -6.50 24.95 -2.64
CA ARG A 68 -6.61 26.37 -2.99
C ARG A 68 -7.83 26.69 -3.87
N LYS A 69 -8.30 25.71 -4.65
CA LYS A 69 -9.39 25.89 -5.63
C LYS A 69 -10.75 25.48 -5.07
N ILE A 70 -10.80 24.47 -4.20
CA ILE A 70 -12.01 23.95 -3.57
C ILE A 70 -11.91 24.27 -2.08
N ARG A 71 -12.76 25.21 -1.64
CA ARG A 71 -12.94 25.48 -0.20
C ARG A 71 -13.46 24.20 0.45
N ASP A 72 -12.91 23.86 1.62
CA ASP A 72 -13.35 22.73 2.44
C ASP A 72 -13.02 21.30 1.92
N MET A 73 -12.06 21.17 0.99
CA MET A 73 -11.59 19.86 0.50
C MET A 73 -11.08 18.92 1.61
N PHE A 74 -10.42 19.47 2.63
CA PHE A 74 -9.88 18.73 3.78
C PHE A 74 -10.78 18.82 5.00
N GLU A 75 -12.09 18.77 4.78
CA GLU A 75 -13.05 18.66 5.87
C GLU A 75 -12.72 17.47 6.77
N LYS A 76 -13.09 17.64 8.05
CA LYS A 76 -12.88 16.63 9.09
C LYS A 76 -13.44 15.27 8.68
N GLU A 77 -14.54 15.24 7.94
CA GLU A 77 -15.15 14.02 7.44
C GLU A 77 -14.23 13.28 6.47
N PHE A 78 -13.63 13.97 5.49
CA PHE A 78 -12.69 13.37 4.54
C PHE A 78 -11.45 12.82 5.26
N LEU A 79 -10.86 13.58 6.19
CA LEU A 79 -9.69 13.13 6.95
C LEU A 79 -10.00 11.93 7.84
N VAL A 80 -11.16 11.91 8.50
CA VAL A 80 -11.62 10.77 9.29
C VAL A 80 -11.80 9.54 8.40
N SER A 81 -12.36 9.73 7.21
CA SER A 81 -12.58 8.67 6.25
C SER A 81 -11.27 8.07 5.71
N LEU A 82 -10.32 8.93 5.33
CA LEU A 82 -8.97 8.54 4.94
C LEU A 82 -8.25 7.76 6.06
N ALA A 83 -8.34 8.24 7.31
CA ALA A 83 -7.74 7.58 8.46
C ALA A 83 -8.37 6.21 8.74
N LYS A 84 -9.70 6.09 8.65
CA LYS A 84 -10.40 4.80 8.79
C LYS A 84 -9.96 3.81 7.72
N THR A 85 -9.87 4.25 6.47
CA THR A 85 -9.43 3.41 5.35
C THR A 85 -7.96 2.99 5.51
N ALA A 86 -7.08 3.90 5.95
CA ALA A 86 -5.70 3.57 6.27
C ALA A 86 -5.60 2.54 7.42
N LEU A 87 -6.40 2.68 8.48
CA LEU A 87 -6.44 1.73 9.59
C LEU A 87 -6.98 0.35 9.15
N ALA A 88 -8.00 0.31 8.30
CA ALA A 88 -8.53 -0.93 7.73
C ALA A 88 -7.48 -1.62 6.84
N ALA A 89 -6.76 -0.87 6.01
CA ALA A 89 -5.68 -1.40 5.18
C ALA A 89 -4.52 -1.93 6.03
N PHE A 90 -4.16 -1.21 7.09
CA PHE A 90 -3.10 -1.62 8.01
C PHE A 90 -3.44 -2.91 8.76
N THR A 91 -4.66 -3.00 9.30
CA THR A 91 -5.15 -4.22 9.97
C THR A 91 -5.22 -5.42 9.02
N ALA A 92 -5.69 -5.22 7.79
CA ALA A 92 -5.65 -6.24 6.74
C ALA A 92 -4.22 -6.70 6.42
N GLY A 93 -3.26 -5.77 6.35
CA GLY A 93 -1.85 -6.09 6.16
C GLY A 93 -1.28 -6.96 7.29
N ILE A 94 -1.58 -6.63 8.55
CA ILE A 94 -1.16 -7.42 9.71
C ILE A 94 -1.72 -8.84 9.63
N VAL A 95 -3.02 -9.01 9.36
CA VAL A 95 -3.63 -10.34 9.28
C VAL A 95 -3.07 -11.13 8.10
N THR A 96 -2.89 -10.49 6.94
CA THR A 96 -2.28 -11.12 5.75
C THR A 96 -0.89 -11.64 6.08
N TYR A 97 -0.05 -10.82 6.74
CA TYR A 97 1.29 -11.23 7.16
C TYR A 97 1.24 -12.37 8.20
N GLY A 98 0.29 -12.31 9.14
CA GLY A 98 0.04 -13.39 10.09
C GLY A 98 -0.30 -14.71 9.39
N VAL A 99 -1.18 -14.69 8.39
CA VAL A 99 -1.53 -15.87 7.58
C VAL A 99 -0.31 -16.40 6.81
N LEU A 100 0.49 -15.51 6.21
CA LEU A 100 1.73 -15.89 5.54
C LEU A 100 2.71 -16.57 6.50
N TYR A 101 2.84 -16.06 7.73
CA TYR A 101 3.72 -16.63 8.75
C TYR A 101 3.21 -18.00 9.24
N LEU A 102 1.91 -18.12 9.52
CA LEU A 102 1.29 -19.37 9.98
C LEU A 102 1.31 -20.46 8.92
N TYR A 103 1.18 -20.11 7.64
CA TYR A 103 1.23 -21.05 6.54
C TYR A 103 2.67 -21.44 6.17
N GLY A 104 3.60 -20.47 6.16
CA GLY A 104 4.99 -20.68 5.75
C GLY A 104 5.85 -21.46 6.73
N ASN A 105 5.45 -21.56 8.00
CA ASN A 105 6.17 -22.35 9.00
C ASN A 105 6.01 -23.88 8.78
N PRO A 106 4.78 -24.43 8.62
CA PRO A 106 4.59 -25.85 8.30
C PRO A 106 4.79 -26.20 6.81
N PHE A 107 4.60 -25.26 5.88
CA PHE A 107 4.68 -25.53 4.44
C PHE A 107 5.79 -24.71 3.76
N PRO A 108 7.01 -25.24 3.62
CA PRO A 108 8.08 -24.56 2.90
C PRO A 108 7.70 -24.33 1.43
N LEU A 109 8.09 -23.16 0.91
CA LEU A 109 7.79 -22.60 -0.41
C LEU A 109 8.58 -23.27 -1.55
N GLU A 110 8.53 -24.59 -1.63
CA GLU A 110 9.35 -25.37 -2.58
C GLU A 110 8.65 -25.61 -3.93
N THR A 111 7.32 -25.48 -3.97
CA THR A 111 6.53 -25.79 -5.17
C THR A 111 5.61 -24.64 -5.54
N TYR A 112 5.44 -24.45 -6.86
CA TYR A 112 4.54 -23.44 -7.42
C TYR A 112 3.13 -23.48 -6.79
N LEU A 113 2.58 -24.69 -6.60
CA LEU A 113 1.25 -24.87 -6.00
C LEU A 113 1.19 -24.38 -4.55
N ARG A 114 2.27 -24.53 -3.77
CA ARG A 114 2.33 -24.02 -2.39
C ARG A 114 2.40 -22.50 -2.37
N VAL A 115 3.21 -21.90 -3.23
CA VAL A 115 3.27 -20.44 -3.40
C VAL A 115 1.91 -19.88 -3.79
N LEU A 116 1.24 -20.51 -4.77
CA LEU A 116 -0.07 -20.08 -5.27
C LEU A 116 -1.16 -20.19 -4.20
N THR A 117 -1.24 -21.32 -3.51
CA THR A 117 -2.23 -21.52 -2.43
C THR A 117 -2.00 -20.59 -1.26
N GLN A 118 -0.74 -20.37 -0.87
CA GLN A 118 -0.38 -19.39 0.16
C GLN A 118 -0.77 -17.98 -0.26
N PHE A 119 -0.50 -17.58 -1.50
CA PHE A 119 -0.89 -16.28 -2.03
C PHE A 119 -2.42 -16.10 -2.02
N LEU A 120 -3.17 -17.11 -2.51
CA LEU A 120 -4.64 -17.05 -2.53
C LEU A 120 -5.21 -16.96 -1.12
N LEU A 121 -4.78 -17.82 -0.19
CA LEU A 121 -5.27 -17.82 1.18
C LEU A 121 -4.96 -16.50 1.89
N ALA A 122 -3.72 -16.01 1.78
CA ALA A 122 -3.33 -14.74 2.37
C ALA A 122 -4.11 -13.57 1.73
N GLY A 123 -4.27 -13.57 0.41
CA GLY A 123 -5.03 -12.56 -0.31
C GLY A 123 -6.51 -12.52 0.08
N PHE A 124 -7.17 -13.69 0.17
CA PHE A 124 -8.56 -13.79 0.62
C PHE A 124 -8.72 -13.37 2.08
N ALA A 125 -7.85 -13.83 2.97
CA ALA A 125 -7.88 -13.45 4.38
C ALA A 125 -7.67 -11.93 4.56
N GLY A 126 -6.75 -11.34 3.81
CA GLY A 126 -6.51 -9.90 3.78
C GLY A 126 -7.73 -9.12 3.29
N ALA A 127 -8.33 -9.54 2.16
CA ALA A 127 -9.51 -8.90 1.61
C ALA A 127 -10.71 -8.96 2.57
N LEU A 128 -10.97 -10.13 3.17
CA LEU A 128 -12.03 -10.31 4.17
C LEU A 128 -11.78 -9.45 5.41
N THR A 129 -10.54 -9.39 5.89
CA THR A 129 -10.17 -8.56 7.04
C THR A 129 -10.35 -7.08 6.72
N PHE A 130 -9.96 -6.63 5.53
CA PHE A 130 -10.15 -5.25 5.11
C PHE A 130 -11.63 -4.89 5.11
N ILE A 131 -12.48 -5.73 4.51
CA ILE A 131 -13.93 -5.53 4.48
C ILE A 131 -14.49 -5.50 5.92
N ALA A 132 -14.14 -6.48 6.76
CA ALA A 132 -14.60 -6.56 8.14
C ALA A 132 -14.18 -5.35 8.98
N ALA A 133 -12.91 -4.93 8.87
CA ALA A 133 -12.38 -3.75 9.56
C ALA A 133 -13.08 -2.48 9.07
N ALA A 134 -13.25 -2.32 7.76
CA ALA A 134 -13.89 -1.15 7.18
C ALA A 134 -15.38 -1.04 7.56
N PHE A 135 -16.08 -2.18 7.69
CA PHE A 135 -17.43 -2.24 8.26
C PHE A 135 -17.44 -1.90 9.76
N ALA A 136 -16.53 -2.45 10.56
CA ALA A 136 -16.41 -2.15 11.99
C ALA A 136 -16.14 -0.66 12.26
N LEU A 137 -15.33 -0.02 11.40
CA LEU A 137 -15.00 1.40 11.47
C LEU A 137 -16.15 2.32 10.99
N LYS A 138 -17.25 1.75 10.46
CA LYS A 138 -18.37 2.47 9.84
C LYS A 138 -17.85 3.56 8.90
N SER A 139 -16.95 3.22 7.99
CA SER A 139 -16.49 4.22 7.02
C SER A 139 -17.69 4.63 6.13
N PRO A 140 -17.96 5.94 5.97
CA PRO A 140 -19.00 6.42 5.06
C PRO A 140 -18.78 5.93 3.62
N GLU A 141 -17.53 5.64 3.22
CA GLU A 141 -17.22 5.08 1.90
C GLU A 141 -17.73 3.65 1.72
N VAL A 142 -17.67 2.82 2.75
CA VAL A 142 -18.18 1.44 2.71
C VAL A 142 -19.70 1.46 2.61
N PHE A 143 -20.36 2.36 3.32
CA PHE A 143 -21.79 2.56 3.21
C PHE A 143 -22.21 3.13 1.84
N ALA A 144 -21.40 4.03 1.26
CA ALA A 144 -21.61 4.52 -0.10
C ALA A 144 -21.44 3.41 -1.15
N LEU A 145 -20.42 2.55 -1.00
CA LEU A 145 -20.20 1.38 -1.86
C LEU A 145 -21.32 0.35 -1.71
N TRP A 146 -21.74 0.05 -0.48
CA TRP A 146 -22.81 -0.90 -0.19
C TRP A 146 -24.16 -0.44 -0.75
N SER A 147 -24.50 0.84 -0.55
CA SER A 147 -25.75 1.41 -1.09
C SER A 147 -25.77 1.43 -2.61
N LYS A 148 -24.63 1.71 -3.25
CA LYS A 148 -24.49 1.69 -4.71
C LYS A 148 -24.53 0.27 -5.30
N THR A 149 -23.92 -0.71 -4.61
CA THR A 149 -23.97 -2.12 -5.03
C THR A 149 -25.40 -2.68 -4.90
N ARG A 150 -26.11 -2.32 -3.83
CA ARG A 150 -27.51 -2.69 -3.61
C ARG A 150 -28.44 -2.09 -4.67
N SER A 151 -28.21 -0.85 -5.10
CA SER A 151 -29.04 -0.20 -6.12
C SER A 151 -28.78 -0.70 -7.54
N LEU A 152 -27.57 -1.19 -7.83
CA LEU A 152 -27.26 -1.86 -9.10
C LEU A 152 -27.91 -3.25 -9.18
N LEU A 153 -27.90 -4.01 -8.09
CA LEU A 153 -28.58 -5.31 -8.00
C LEU A 153 -30.11 -5.19 -8.07
N SER A 154 -30.70 -4.08 -7.61
CA SER A 154 -32.14 -3.83 -7.73
C SER A 154 -32.58 -3.29 -9.09
N ARG A 155 -31.64 -2.86 -9.96
CA ARG A 155 -31.91 -2.42 -11.33
C ARG A 155 -31.77 -3.55 -12.37
N SER A 156 -31.27 -4.70 -11.96
CA SER A 156 -31.07 -5.88 -12.80
C SER A 156 -32.18 -6.94 -12.65
N ARG A 157 -33.33 -6.57 -12.05
CA ARG A 157 -34.57 -7.36 -12.04
C ARG A 157 -35.67 -6.58 -12.73
#